data_AF-A0A7I7LAX8-F1
#
_entry.id   AF-A0A7I7LAX8-F1
#
_cell.length_a   1.000
_cell.length_b   1.000
_cell.length_c   1.000
_cell.angle_alpha   90.00
_cell.angle_beta   90.00
_cell.angle_gamma   90.00
#
_symmetry.space_group_name_H-M   'P 1'
#
loop_
_entity.id
_entity.type
_entity.pdbx_description
1 polymer ?
#
loop_
_entity_poly.entity_id
_entity_poly.type
_entity_poly.pdbx_seq_one_letter_code
_entity_poly.pdbx_strand_id
1 'polypeptide(L)'
;MRGAFRADVGEKPEAVLDGALVEDPRVTRSGTSSVYTRGDAGGVKASLPITIQGRLDSGASVTMINAQNWGHPGPPFGLPEYLAHYAIVGDRNISGPGQLFSCTRFRFGDPYWLGLLQDGETAAVGLDGSTLSVDAADDGNWLLYTSASPVTQQRLHTVVISGCLTLAELALDQDFHARDTQVRINDGDAWLTVHGPGANTPPKEFEYRTLLPREELTLERFANWIPINDTLDGIGRAAARSIDGFL
;
A
#
# COMPACT_ATOMS: atom_id res chain seq x y z
N MET A 1 -17.01 1.26 -19.01
CA MET A 1 -17.57 0.32 -18.01
C MET A 1 -17.82 1.10 -16.73
N ARG A 2 -18.93 0.85 -16.04
CA ARG A 2 -19.26 1.49 -14.75
C ARG A 2 -19.16 0.45 -13.63
N GLY A 3 -19.12 0.92 -12.40
CA GLY A 3 -18.99 0.10 -11.21
C GLY A 3 -18.87 0.93 -9.94
N ALA A 4 -18.68 0.26 -8.82
CA ALA A 4 -18.42 0.85 -7.51
C ALA A 4 -16.98 0.55 -7.07
N PHE A 5 -16.29 1.55 -6.51
CA PHE A 5 -14.96 1.42 -5.92
C PHE A 5 -15.07 1.61 -4.40
N ARG A 6 -14.36 0.78 -3.63
CA ARG A 6 -14.26 0.86 -2.17
C ARG A 6 -12.82 0.71 -1.70
N ALA A 7 -12.48 1.43 -0.66
CA ALA A 7 -11.17 1.39 0.00
C ALA A 7 -11.38 1.56 1.52
N ASP A 8 -12.14 0.62 2.07
CA ASP A 8 -12.54 0.63 3.48
C ASP A 8 -11.34 0.39 4.41
N VAL A 9 -11.49 0.80 5.67
CA VAL A 9 -10.44 0.76 6.68
C VAL A 9 -9.92 -0.66 6.89
N GLY A 10 -8.60 -0.83 6.73
CA GLY A 10 -7.94 -2.13 6.95
C GLY A 10 -8.19 -3.18 5.87
N GLU A 11 -9.07 -2.90 4.91
CA GLU A 11 -9.45 -3.82 3.85
C GLU A 11 -8.66 -3.57 2.57
N LYS A 12 -8.64 -4.58 1.68
CA LYS A 12 -8.07 -4.43 0.35
C LYS A 12 -8.96 -3.55 -0.53
N PRO A 13 -8.40 -2.68 -1.39
CA PRO A 13 -9.20 -1.93 -2.35
C PRO A 13 -10.00 -2.86 -3.26
N GLU A 14 -11.27 -2.55 -3.43
CA GLU A 14 -12.25 -3.36 -4.15
C GLU A 14 -12.90 -2.55 -5.28
N ALA A 15 -13.14 -3.21 -6.42
CA ALA A 15 -14.01 -2.69 -7.47
C ALA A 15 -15.01 -3.75 -7.94
N VAL A 16 -16.30 -3.41 -7.87
CA VAL A 16 -17.41 -4.21 -8.41
C VAL A 16 -17.88 -3.56 -9.70
N LEU A 17 -17.84 -4.28 -10.82
CA LEU A 17 -18.08 -3.71 -12.15
C LEU A 17 -19.37 -4.25 -12.79
N ASP A 18 -20.00 -3.44 -13.64
CA ASP A 18 -21.22 -3.84 -14.36
C ASP A 18 -20.95 -4.85 -15.50
N GLY A 19 -19.68 -5.18 -15.76
CA GLY A 19 -19.25 -6.13 -16.78
C GLY A 19 -17.80 -6.56 -16.56
N ALA A 20 -17.35 -7.57 -17.32
CA ALA A 20 -15.97 -8.06 -17.23
C ALA A 20 -15.01 -7.22 -18.07
N LEU A 21 -13.89 -6.79 -17.46
CA LEU A 21 -12.84 -6.03 -18.14
C LEU A 21 -12.01 -6.89 -19.10
N VAL A 22 -11.88 -8.17 -18.79
CA VAL A 22 -11.13 -9.17 -19.56
C VAL A 22 -12.02 -10.37 -19.79
N GLU A 23 -11.76 -11.11 -20.86
CA GLU A 23 -12.48 -12.37 -21.08
C GLU A 23 -12.19 -13.33 -19.93
N ASP A 24 -13.25 -13.83 -19.30
CA ASP A 24 -13.11 -14.73 -18.17
C ASP A 24 -12.89 -16.16 -18.68
N PRO A 25 -11.74 -16.79 -18.38
CA PRO A 25 -11.41 -18.13 -18.84
C PRO A 25 -12.34 -19.22 -18.28
N ARG A 26 -13.18 -18.89 -17.29
CA ARG A 26 -14.25 -19.76 -16.76
C ARG A 26 -15.48 -19.79 -17.68
N VAL A 27 -15.60 -18.88 -18.64
CA VAL A 27 -16.72 -18.84 -19.59
C VAL A 27 -16.30 -19.40 -20.93
N THR A 28 -16.90 -20.52 -21.34
CA THR A 28 -16.77 -21.05 -22.70
C THR A 28 -17.97 -20.61 -23.53
N ARG A 29 -17.70 -19.93 -24.65
CA ARG A 29 -18.73 -19.51 -25.60
C ARG A 29 -18.75 -20.49 -26.78
N SER A 30 -19.91 -21.05 -27.07
CA SER A 30 -20.15 -21.92 -28.23
C SER A 30 -21.44 -21.48 -28.93
N GLY A 31 -21.30 -20.77 -30.06
CA GLY A 31 -22.43 -20.16 -30.76
C GLY A 31 -23.13 -19.11 -29.89
N THR A 32 -24.45 -19.25 -29.72
CA THR A 32 -25.28 -18.37 -28.86
C THR A 32 -25.28 -18.79 -27.39
N SER A 33 -24.63 -19.90 -27.04
CA SER A 33 -24.62 -20.45 -25.69
C SER A 33 -23.32 -20.09 -24.98
N SER A 34 -23.43 -19.65 -23.74
CA SER A 34 -22.30 -19.45 -22.83
C SER A 34 -22.44 -20.40 -21.65
N VAL A 35 -21.38 -21.15 -21.35
CA VAL A 35 -21.32 -22.06 -20.21
C VAL A 35 -20.27 -21.52 -19.25
N TYR A 36 -20.66 -21.34 -17.99
CA TYR A 36 -19.74 -20.99 -16.91
C TYR A 36 -19.30 -22.26 -16.18
N THR A 37 -18.00 -22.53 -16.17
CA THR A 37 -17.43 -23.72 -15.56
C THR A 37 -16.54 -23.31 -14.40
N ARG A 38 -16.94 -23.66 -13.18
CA ARG A 38 -16.16 -23.43 -11.95
C ARG A 38 -15.13 -24.55 -11.75
N GLY A 39 -14.26 -24.74 -12.74
CA GLY A 39 -13.13 -25.67 -12.65
C GLY A 39 -11.87 -24.97 -12.13
N ASP A 40 -11.03 -25.70 -11.39
CA ASP A 40 -9.85 -25.14 -10.71
C ASP A 40 -8.90 -24.42 -11.67
N ALA A 41 -8.65 -24.97 -12.86
CA ALA A 41 -7.79 -24.35 -13.86
C ALA A 41 -8.35 -23.03 -14.42
N GLY A 42 -9.67 -22.93 -14.58
CA GLY A 42 -10.34 -21.69 -15.01
C GLY A 42 -10.32 -20.64 -13.90
N GLY A 43 -10.50 -21.07 -12.64
CA GLY A 43 -10.37 -20.22 -11.46
C GLY A 43 -8.98 -19.59 -11.36
N VAL A 44 -7.92 -20.41 -11.43
CA VAL A 44 -6.53 -19.92 -11.34
C VAL A 44 -6.22 -18.89 -12.44
N LYS A 45 -6.66 -19.13 -13.68
CA LYS A 45 -6.45 -18.17 -14.78
C LYS A 45 -7.26 -16.89 -14.59
N ALA A 46 -8.49 -16.97 -14.09
CA ALA A 46 -9.33 -15.80 -13.82
C ALA A 46 -8.78 -14.94 -12.65
N SER A 47 -8.03 -15.56 -11.74
CA SER A 47 -7.36 -14.89 -10.62
C SER A 47 -5.97 -14.34 -10.97
N LEU A 48 -5.55 -14.37 -12.23
CA LEU A 48 -4.30 -13.71 -12.62
C LEU A 48 -4.41 -12.19 -12.38
N PRO A 49 -3.40 -11.57 -11.75
CA PRO A 49 -3.45 -10.16 -11.41
C PRO A 49 -3.46 -9.28 -12.68
N ILE A 50 -4.34 -8.29 -12.70
CA ILE A 50 -4.42 -7.26 -13.75
C ILE A 50 -4.28 -5.86 -13.17
N THR A 51 -3.99 -4.88 -14.02
CA THR A 51 -4.09 -3.46 -13.66
C THR A 51 -5.43 -2.93 -14.14
N ILE A 52 -6.19 -2.27 -13.25
CA ILE A 52 -7.45 -1.62 -13.59
C ILE A 52 -7.26 -0.12 -13.47
N GLN A 53 -7.51 0.61 -14.54
CA GLN A 53 -7.51 2.07 -14.55
C GLN A 53 -8.94 2.58 -14.76
N GLY A 54 -9.30 3.62 -14.03
CA GLY A 54 -10.63 4.21 -14.08
C GLY A 54 -10.65 5.67 -13.67
N ARG A 55 -11.86 6.19 -13.52
CA ARG A 55 -12.13 7.52 -13.00
C ARG A 55 -13.34 7.44 -12.08
N LEU A 56 -13.20 7.99 -10.88
CA LEU A 56 -14.27 8.08 -9.88
C LEU A 56 -15.28 9.16 -10.27
N ASP A 57 -16.47 9.12 -9.68
CA ASP A 57 -17.51 10.14 -9.91
C ASP A 57 -17.07 11.54 -9.43
N SER A 58 -16.11 11.61 -8.50
CA SER A 58 -15.45 12.86 -8.09
C SER A 58 -14.54 13.46 -9.17
N GLY A 59 -14.28 12.73 -10.26
CA GLY A 59 -13.35 13.10 -11.32
C GLY A 59 -11.91 12.63 -11.09
N ALA A 60 -11.58 12.12 -9.90
CA ALA A 60 -10.26 11.59 -9.59
C ALA A 60 -9.95 10.32 -10.40
N SER A 61 -8.71 10.20 -10.86
CA SER A 61 -8.21 8.99 -11.51
C SER A 61 -7.92 7.92 -10.44
N VAL A 62 -8.22 6.66 -10.75
CA VAL A 62 -7.95 5.51 -9.86
C VAL A 62 -7.25 4.41 -10.65
N THR A 63 -6.12 3.94 -10.14
CA THR A 63 -5.42 2.77 -10.67
C THR A 63 -5.29 1.69 -9.61
N MET A 64 -5.95 0.56 -9.79
CA MET A 64 -5.81 -0.64 -8.96
C MET A 64 -4.70 -1.52 -9.52
N ILE A 65 -3.72 -1.84 -8.68
CA ILE A 65 -2.55 -2.65 -9.02
C ILE A 65 -2.75 -4.08 -8.52
N ASN A 66 -2.46 -5.05 -9.39
CA ASN A 66 -2.59 -6.48 -9.11
C ASN A 66 -4.00 -6.87 -8.64
N ALA A 67 -5.02 -6.32 -9.31
CA ALA A 67 -6.41 -6.64 -9.08
C ALA A 67 -6.74 -8.05 -9.59
N GLN A 68 -7.42 -8.85 -8.77
CA GLN A 68 -7.81 -10.22 -9.09
C GLN A 68 -9.33 -10.35 -9.01
N ASN A 69 -9.96 -10.99 -9.99
CA ASN A 69 -11.40 -11.23 -9.97
C ASN A 69 -11.71 -12.39 -9.00
N TRP A 70 -12.32 -12.06 -7.86
CA TRP A 70 -12.86 -13.02 -6.90
C TRP A 70 -14.37 -13.24 -7.08
N GLY A 71 -15.03 -12.37 -7.83
CA GLY A 71 -16.44 -12.46 -8.15
C GLY A 71 -16.74 -13.32 -9.38
N HIS A 72 -17.84 -12.96 -10.03
CA HIS A 72 -18.40 -13.67 -11.19
C HIS A 72 -17.73 -13.22 -12.51
N PRO A 73 -17.90 -13.97 -13.61
CA PRO A 73 -17.30 -13.61 -14.90
C PRO A 73 -18.02 -12.48 -15.65
N GLY A 74 -19.00 -11.81 -15.02
CA GLY A 74 -19.85 -10.80 -15.63
C GLY A 74 -21.23 -11.33 -16.06
N PRO A 75 -22.15 -10.43 -16.46
CA PRO A 75 -23.48 -10.80 -16.90
C PRO A 75 -23.43 -11.82 -18.05
N PRO A 76 -24.34 -12.83 -18.06
CA PRO A 76 -25.47 -13.02 -17.16
C PRO A 76 -25.16 -13.74 -15.84
N PHE A 77 -23.89 -14.06 -15.56
CA PHE A 77 -23.52 -14.97 -14.46
C PHE A 77 -23.28 -14.31 -13.11
N GLY A 78 -23.42 -12.98 -13.02
CA GLY A 78 -23.16 -12.17 -11.83
C GLY A 78 -22.19 -11.01 -12.14
N LEU A 79 -21.86 -10.20 -11.14
CA LEU A 79 -20.93 -9.08 -11.30
C LEU A 79 -19.48 -9.50 -11.00
N PRO A 80 -18.48 -9.02 -11.75
CA PRO A 80 -17.08 -9.19 -11.39
C PRO A 80 -16.72 -8.33 -10.19
N GLU A 81 -15.97 -8.92 -9.27
CA GLU A 81 -15.52 -8.29 -8.04
C GLU A 81 -14.00 -8.41 -7.99
N TYR A 82 -13.32 -7.28 -8.13
CA TYR A 82 -11.87 -7.21 -8.21
C TYR A 82 -11.30 -6.72 -6.89
N LEU A 83 -10.44 -7.54 -6.28
CA LEU A 83 -9.66 -7.14 -5.10
C LEU A 83 -8.21 -6.89 -5.51
N ALA A 84 -7.68 -5.72 -5.17
CA ALA A 84 -6.32 -5.32 -5.48
C ALA A 84 -5.41 -5.33 -4.26
N HIS A 85 -4.11 -5.41 -4.49
CA HIS A 85 -3.14 -5.19 -3.41
C HIS A 85 -3.11 -3.71 -3.03
N TYR A 86 -3.05 -2.83 -4.03
CA TYR A 86 -3.05 -1.39 -3.83
C TYR A 86 -3.98 -0.71 -4.84
N ALA A 87 -4.52 0.44 -4.46
CA ALA A 87 -5.15 1.39 -5.36
C ALA A 87 -4.49 2.76 -5.17
N ILE A 88 -4.14 3.40 -6.27
CA ILE A 88 -3.56 4.74 -6.28
C ILE A 88 -4.60 5.70 -6.86
N VAL A 89 -4.92 6.75 -6.10
CA VAL A 89 -5.97 7.72 -6.41
C VAL A 89 -5.38 9.13 -6.48
N GLY A 90 -5.71 9.89 -7.53
CA GLY A 90 -5.23 11.26 -7.66
C GLY A 90 -5.63 11.95 -8.97
N ASP A 91 -4.80 12.88 -9.44
CA ASP A 91 -5.07 13.68 -10.65
C ASP A 91 -4.95 12.85 -11.95
N ARG A 92 -4.12 11.81 -11.96
CA ARG A 92 -3.81 10.98 -13.13
C ARG A 92 -3.72 9.50 -12.80
N ASN A 93 -3.91 8.66 -13.81
CA ASN A 93 -3.64 7.22 -13.72
C ASN A 93 -2.13 6.96 -13.81
N ILE A 94 -1.68 5.89 -13.16
CA ILE A 94 -0.29 5.41 -13.25
C ILE A 94 -0.20 4.25 -14.26
N SER A 95 1.00 4.00 -14.80
CA SER A 95 1.19 3.02 -15.88
C SER A 95 0.99 1.55 -15.47
N GLY A 96 0.82 1.26 -14.18
CA GLY A 96 0.64 -0.09 -13.62
C GLY A 96 1.71 -0.46 -12.58
N PRO A 97 1.95 -1.75 -12.30
CA PRO A 97 2.86 -2.19 -11.23
C PRO A 97 4.32 -1.77 -11.41
N GLY A 98 4.75 -1.56 -12.66
CA GLY A 98 6.09 -1.08 -13.00
C GLY A 98 6.26 0.44 -12.92
N GLN A 99 5.23 1.19 -12.51
CA GLN A 99 5.36 2.64 -12.33
C GLN A 99 6.43 2.93 -11.28
N LEU A 100 7.40 3.77 -11.66
CA LEU A 100 8.42 4.27 -10.75
C LEU A 100 7.96 5.57 -10.09
N PHE A 101 8.38 5.74 -8.84
CA PHE A 101 8.06 6.87 -7.97
C PHE A 101 9.35 7.39 -7.35
N SER A 102 9.50 8.72 -7.34
CA SER A 102 10.64 9.39 -6.72
C SER A 102 10.49 9.48 -5.21
N CYS A 103 9.26 9.62 -4.70
CA CYS A 103 9.01 9.86 -3.28
C CYS A 103 7.81 9.07 -2.76
N THR A 104 7.86 8.72 -1.48
CA THR A 104 6.71 8.27 -0.70
C THR A 104 6.67 9.04 0.61
N ARG A 105 5.48 9.35 1.10
CA ARG A 105 5.29 9.80 2.47
C ARG A 105 4.19 9.01 3.15
N PHE A 106 4.36 8.75 4.42
CA PHE A 106 3.39 8.02 5.22
C PHE A 106 3.45 8.48 6.68
N ARG A 107 2.41 8.14 7.41
CA ARG A 107 2.36 8.26 8.86
C ARG A 107 2.12 6.87 9.45
N PHE A 108 2.26 6.71 10.75
CA PHE A 108 1.84 5.51 11.45
C PHE A 108 1.47 5.82 12.89
N GLY A 109 0.62 4.97 13.47
CA GLY A 109 0.20 5.09 14.87
C GLY A 109 -0.42 6.45 15.22
N ASP A 110 -0.46 6.74 16.52
CA ASP A 110 -0.85 8.04 17.06
C ASP A 110 0.14 9.15 16.61
N PRO A 111 -0.34 10.36 16.23
CA PRO A 111 0.52 11.50 15.88
C PRO A 111 1.65 11.78 16.89
N TYR A 112 1.44 11.44 18.17
CA TYR A 112 2.43 11.56 19.24
C TYR A 112 3.76 10.84 18.96
N TRP A 113 3.75 9.74 18.22
CA TRP A 113 4.97 8.97 17.92
C TRP A 113 5.93 9.72 17.01
N LEU A 114 5.41 10.40 15.99
CA LEU A 114 6.21 11.20 15.08
C LEU A 114 6.35 12.66 15.52
N GLY A 115 5.54 13.12 16.48
CA GLY A 115 5.55 14.49 16.97
C GLY A 115 6.82 14.92 17.73
N LEU A 116 7.72 13.98 18.06
CA LEU A 116 9.04 14.30 18.62
C LEU A 116 10.06 14.72 17.56
N LEU A 117 9.83 14.35 16.30
CA LEU A 117 10.71 14.66 15.19
C LEU A 117 10.48 16.10 14.74
N GLN A 118 11.55 16.86 14.47
CA GLN A 118 11.43 18.26 14.09
C GLN A 118 11.21 18.42 12.58
N ASP A 119 10.43 19.43 12.22
CA ASP A 119 10.19 19.78 10.82
C ASP A 119 11.51 20.10 10.09
N GLY A 120 11.65 19.61 8.86
CA GLY A 120 12.85 19.79 8.05
C GLY A 120 14.05 18.95 8.47
N GLU A 121 13.97 18.14 9.54
CA GLU A 121 14.98 17.12 9.81
C GLU A 121 15.14 16.22 8.59
N THR A 122 16.39 15.94 8.22
CA THR A 122 16.72 15.09 7.08
C THR A 122 17.90 14.19 7.45
N ALA A 123 17.82 12.92 7.09
CA ALA A 123 18.87 11.93 7.26
C ALA A 123 19.11 11.20 5.93
N ALA A 124 20.38 10.88 5.65
CA ALA A 124 20.75 10.06 4.50
C ALA A 124 20.34 8.60 4.74
N VAL A 125 19.79 7.96 3.72
CA VAL A 125 19.43 6.54 3.74
C VAL A 125 20.50 5.77 2.97
N GLY A 126 21.37 5.07 3.69
CA GLY A 126 22.48 4.34 3.07
C GLY A 126 23.46 5.27 2.35
N LEU A 127 24.02 4.80 1.23
CA LEU A 127 25.07 5.51 0.47
C LEU A 127 24.66 5.87 -0.96
N ASP A 128 23.41 5.58 -1.36
CA ASP A 128 22.92 5.76 -2.73
C ASP A 128 22.43 7.19 -3.02
N GLY A 129 22.39 8.05 -1.99
CA GLY A 129 21.88 9.43 -2.07
C GLY A 129 20.39 9.56 -1.74
N SER A 130 19.72 8.47 -1.38
CA SER A 130 18.35 8.51 -0.89
C SER A 130 18.29 9.22 0.48
N THR A 131 17.16 9.85 0.78
CA THR A 131 16.98 10.61 2.02
C THR A 131 15.64 10.27 2.68
N LEU A 132 15.62 10.39 4.01
CA LEU A 132 14.42 10.37 4.82
C LEU A 132 14.33 11.71 5.54
N SER A 133 13.19 12.38 5.45
CA SER A 133 12.95 13.67 6.08
C SER A 133 11.61 13.69 6.80
N VAL A 134 11.42 14.72 7.62
CA VAL A 134 10.15 15.02 8.28
C VAL A 134 9.46 16.13 7.51
N ASP A 135 8.19 15.92 7.18
CA ASP A 135 7.30 16.93 6.60
C ASP A 135 6.19 17.19 7.63
N ALA A 136 6.30 18.29 8.37
CA ALA A 136 5.35 18.61 9.43
C ALA A 136 4.02 19.11 8.84
N ALA A 137 2.92 18.68 9.44
CA ALA A 137 1.58 19.13 9.10
C ALA A 137 0.72 19.27 10.37
N ASP A 138 -0.33 20.08 10.30
CA ASP A 138 -1.19 20.40 11.45
C ASP A 138 -1.82 19.17 12.11
N ASP A 139 -2.02 18.09 11.34
CA ASP A 139 -2.62 16.82 11.75
C ASP A 139 -1.58 15.69 11.98
N GLY A 140 -0.30 16.06 12.10
CA GLY A 140 0.81 15.19 12.49
C GLY A 140 1.93 15.12 11.46
N ASN A 141 3.12 14.77 11.94
CA ASN A 141 4.32 14.69 11.12
C ASN A 141 4.26 13.50 10.16
N TRP A 142 4.78 13.72 8.96
CA TRP A 142 5.01 12.70 7.94
C TRP A 142 6.45 12.25 7.93
N LEU A 143 6.68 10.96 7.69
CA LEU A 143 7.96 10.48 7.21
C LEU A 143 7.96 10.55 5.69
N LEU A 144 8.83 11.37 5.13
CA LEU A 144 9.02 11.56 3.70
C LEU A 144 10.31 10.87 3.26
N TYR A 145 10.19 9.84 2.44
CA TYR A 145 11.34 9.22 1.79
C TYR A 145 11.45 9.71 0.34
N THR A 146 12.63 10.19 -0.01
CA THR A 146 13.00 10.58 -1.38
C THR A 146 14.10 9.65 -1.87
N SER A 147 13.80 8.92 -2.93
CA SER A 147 14.74 7.97 -3.53
C SER A 147 15.69 8.68 -4.49
N ALA A 148 16.98 8.33 -4.44
CA ALA A 148 17.94 8.82 -5.43
C ALA A 148 17.66 8.28 -6.84
N SER A 149 17.07 7.10 -6.95
CA SER A 149 16.67 6.47 -8.21
C SER A 149 15.22 6.00 -8.09
N PRO A 150 14.28 6.49 -8.93
CA PRO A 150 12.87 6.13 -8.80
C PRO A 150 12.63 4.62 -8.74
N VAL A 151 11.76 4.20 -7.81
CA VAL A 151 11.49 2.78 -7.49
C VAL A 151 9.99 2.47 -7.59
N THR A 152 9.64 1.19 -7.69
CA THR A 152 8.23 0.77 -7.74
C THR A 152 7.53 0.94 -6.40
N GLN A 153 6.19 1.04 -6.42
CA GLN A 153 5.42 1.15 -5.19
C GLN A 153 5.59 -0.06 -4.26
N GLN A 154 5.75 -1.25 -4.82
CA GLN A 154 6.03 -2.45 -4.03
C GLN A 154 7.35 -2.30 -3.26
N ARG A 155 8.39 -1.78 -3.91
CA ARG A 155 9.70 -1.57 -3.28
C ARG A 155 9.63 -0.53 -2.17
N LEU A 156 8.97 0.60 -2.40
CA LEU A 156 8.72 1.64 -1.39
C LEU A 156 8.00 1.06 -0.17
N HIS A 157 6.95 0.26 -0.40
CA HIS A 157 6.21 -0.35 0.68
C HIS A 157 7.02 -1.39 1.46
N THR A 158 7.69 -2.32 0.79
CA THR A 158 8.41 -3.43 1.44
C THR A 158 9.67 -2.96 2.16
N VAL A 159 10.45 -2.08 1.54
CA VAL A 159 11.77 -1.69 2.08
C VAL A 159 11.67 -0.50 3.02
N VAL A 160 10.94 0.54 2.60
CA VAL A 160 10.88 1.80 3.35
C VAL A 160 9.78 1.74 4.40
N ILE A 161 8.52 1.64 3.97
CA ILE A 161 7.37 1.74 4.87
C ILE A 161 7.42 0.58 5.88
N SER A 162 7.50 -0.66 5.40
CA SER A 162 7.54 -1.82 6.30
C SER A 162 8.81 -1.83 7.16
N GLY A 163 9.94 -1.34 6.64
CA GLY A 163 11.17 -1.20 7.43
C GLY A 163 10.98 -0.26 8.61
N CYS A 164 10.46 0.94 8.37
CA CYS A 164 10.18 1.91 9.44
C CYS A 164 9.15 1.38 10.43
N LEU A 165 8.06 0.77 9.94
CA LEU A 165 7.06 0.15 10.82
C LEU A 165 7.68 -0.94 11.69
N THR A 166 8.50 -1.83 11.13
CA THR A 166 9.19 -2.88 11.88
C THR A 166 10.12 -2.33 12.95
N LEU A 167 10.86 -1.25 12.68
CA LEU A 167 11.67 -0.61 13.72
C LEU A 167 10.80 -0.06 14.86
N ALA A 168 9.68 0.59 14.53
CA ALA A 168 8.74 1.11 15.52
C ALA A 168 8.09 -0.03 16.32
N GLU A 169 7.67 -1.10 15.65
CA GLU A 169 7.10 -2.31 16.26
C GLU A 169 8.10 -2.92 17.26
N LEU A 170 9.36 -3.08 16.86
CA LEU A 170 10.42 -3.62 17.73
C LEU A 170 10.76 -2.71 18.92
N ALA A 171 10.73 -1.39 18.72
CA ALA A 171 11.08 -0.44 19.78
C ALA A 171 9.93 -0.25 20.79
N LEU A 172 8.68 -0.38 20.34
CA LEU A 172 7.51 -0.01 21.14
C LEU A 172 6.65 -1.20 21.55
N ASP A 173 6.95 -2.41 21.05
CA ASP A 173 6.23 -3.66 21.33
C ASP A 173 4.72 -3.59 20.98
N GLN A 174 4.42 -2.93 19.85
CA GLN A 174 3.05 -2.67 19.38
C GLN A 174 2.97 -2.80 17.86
N ASP A 175 1.91 -3.40 17.33
CA ASP A 175 1.74 -3.43 15.86
C ASP A 175 1.40 -2.06 15.30
N PHE A 176 2.08 -1.69 14.21
CA PHE A 176 1.79 -0.47 13.47
C PHE A 176 1.35 -0.76 12.04
N HIS A 177 0.44 0.08 11.56
CA HIS A 177 0.05 0.16 10.16
C HIS A 177 0.40 1.53 9.61
N ALA A 178 0.83 1.57 8.36
CA ALA A 178 1.01 2.83 7.66
C ALA A 178 -0.36 3.44 7.39
N ARG A 179 -0.56 4.66 7.90
CA ARG A 179 -1.72 5.49 7.63
C ARG A 179 -1.36 6.57 6.61
N ASP A 180 -2.38 7.03 5.90
CA ASP A 180 -2.32 8.15 4.96
C ASP A 180 -1.23 8.05 3.89
N THR A 181 -0.84 6.86 3.43
CA THR A 181 0.27 6.73 2.46
C THR A 181 0.04 7.52 1.16
N GLN A 182 1.05 8.27 0.72
CA GLN A 182 1.04 9.02 -0.54
C GLN A 182 2.35 8.83 -1.29
N VAL A 183 2.28 8.90 -2.62
CA VAL A 183 3.44 8.78 -3.51
C VAL A 183 3.48 9.89 -4.55
N ARG A 184 4.67 10.15 -5.08
CA ARG A 184 4.92 11.07 -6.18
C ARG A 184 5.74 10.39 -7.27
N ILE A 185 5.35 10.62 -8.52
CA ILE A 185 6.08 10.06 -9.67
C ILE A 185 7.42 10.77 -9.83
N ASN A 186 7.39 12.10 -9.91
CA ASN A 186 8.57 12.95 -9.94
C ASN A 186 8.51 13.98 -8.81
N ASP A 187 9.65 14.59 -8.52
CA ASP A 187 9.69 15.77 -7.68
C ASP A 187 8.84 16.90 -8.29
N GLY A 188 8.11 17.62 -7.44
CA GLY A 188 7.17 18.67 -7.86
C GLY A 188 5.78 18.20 -8.36
N ASP A 189 5.56 16.92 -8.69
CA ASP A 189 4.24 16.42 -9.13
C ASP A 189 3.16 16.51 -8.04
N ALA A 190 1.87 16.35 -8.35
CA ALA A 190 0.87 16.21 -7.30
C ALA A 190 1.06 14.90 -6.50
N TRP A 191 0.75 14.92 -5.20
CA TRP A 191 0.71 13.70 -4.40
C TRP A 191 -0.46 12.80 -4.83
N LEU A 192 -0.20 11.51 -4.97
CA LEU A 192 -1.20 10.48 -5.25
C LEU A 192 -1.42 9.66 -3.98
N THR A 193 -2.67 9.51 -3.56
CA THR A 193 -3.03 8.73 -2.37
C THR A 193 -2.95 7.25 -2.67
N VAL A 194 -2.34 6.49 -1.77
CA VAL A 194 -2.25 5.03 -1.84
C VAL A 194 -3.18 4.40 -0.82
N HIS A 195 -4.12 3.61 -1.31
CA HIS A 195 -4.92 2.69 -0.50
C HIS A 195 -4.32 1.29 -0.62
N GLY A 196 -4.03 0.65 0.51
CA GLY A 196 -3.44 -0.68 0.59
C GLY A 196 -3.75 -1.34 1.92
N PRO A 197 -3.15 -2.48 2.24
CA PRO A 197 -3.40 -3.19 3.49
C PRO A 197 -3.03 -2.31 4.70
N GLY A 198 -4.01 -2.01 5.54
CA GLY A 198 -3.84 -1.11 6.69
C GLY A 198 -4.02 0.39 6.39
N ALA A 199 -4.38 0.75 5.15
CA ALA A 199 -4.77 2.12 4.85
C ALA A 199 -6.04 2.48 5.64
N ASN A 200 -6.11 3.75 6.05
CA ASN A 200 -7.18 4.32 6.87
C ASN A 200 -7.37 3.64 8.25
N THR A 201 -6.48 2.73 8.68
CA THR A 201 -6.53 2.15 10.03
C THR A 201 -6.40 3.27 11.06
N PRO A 202 -7.37 3.42 11.99
CA PRO A 202 -7.28 4.43 13.02
C PRO A 202 -6.03 4.20 13.88
N PRO A 203 -5.44 5.26 14.46
CA PRO A 203 -4.35 5.09 15.40
C PRO A 203 -4.81 4.18 16.54
N LYS A 204 -4.01 3.15 16.87
CA LYS A 204 -4.22 2.40 18.13
C LYS A 204 -4.07 3.37 19.30
N GLU A 205 -4.84 3.14 20.36
CA GLU A 205 -4.67 3.88 21.61
C GLU A 205 -3.22 3.75 22.09
N PHE A 206 -2.67 4.86 22.57
CA PHE A 206 -1.29 4.92 23.06
C PHE A 206 -1.09 3.96 24.25
N GLU A 207 -0.24 2.95 24.08
CA GLU A 207 0.23 2.16 25.21
C GLU A 207 1.57 2.72 25.73
N TYR A 208 1.59 3.04 27.03
CA TYR A 208 2.73 3.63 27.71
C TYR A 208 3.85 2.62 28.04
N ARG A 209 3.60 1.33 27.82
CA ARG A 209 4.58 0.26 28.06
C ARG A 209 5.31 -0.01 26.76
N THR A 210 6.44 0.67 26.58
CA THR A 210 7.31 0.50 25.41
C THR A 210 8.63 -0.15 25.85
N LEU A 211 9.26 -0.93 24.96
CA LEU A 211 10.58 -1.52 25.23
C LEU A 211 11.67 -0.44 25.27
N LEU A 212 11.54 0.59 24.44
CA LEU A 212 12.40 1.75 24.39
C LEU A 212 11.58 3.04 24.57
N PRO A 213 12.18 4.09 25.18
CA PRO A 213 11.60 5.43 25.13
C PRO A 213 11.40 5.88 23.68
N ARG A 214 10.33 6.61 23.40
CA ARG A 214 10.06 7.09 22.02
C ARG A 214 11.17 8.00 21.49
N GLU A 215 11.89 8.68 22.37
CA GLU A 215 13.00 9.58 22.04
C GLU A 215 14.15 8.83 21.36
N GLU A 216 14.20 7.51 21.52
CA GLU A 216 15.11 6.62 20.83
C GLU A 216 14.72 6.37 19.36
N LEU A 217 13.50 6.70 18.93
CA LEU A 217 13.04 6.62 17.55
C LEU A 217 13.38 7.91 16.79
N THR A 218 14.67 8.15 16.60
CA THR A 218 15.15 9.30 15.83
C THR A 218 15.02 9.06 14.32
N LEU A 219 14.94 10.14 13.54
CA LEU A 219 14.94 10.07 12.09
C LEU A 219 16.17 9.32 11.54
N GLU A 220 17.34 9.54 12.14
CA GLU A 220 18.59 8.88 11.77
C GLU A 220 18.50 7.35 11.95
N ARG A 221 17.84 6.87 13.02
CA ARG A 221 17.66 5.43 13.21
C ARG A 221 16.71 4.82 12.19
N PHE A 222 15.62 5.49 11.85
CA PHE A 222 14.76 5.05 10.75
C PHE A 222 15.55 5.00 9.43
N ALA A 223 16.32 6.03 9.12
CA ALA A 223 17.10 6.11 7.90
C ALA A 223 18.17 5.01 7.81
N ASN A 224 18.87 4.71 8.90
CA ASN A 224 19.87 3.64 8.98
C ASN A 224 19.25 2.23 8.97
N TRP A 225 18.00 2.09 9.37
CA TRP A 225 17.30 0.80 9.37
C TRP A 225 16.80 0.39 7.98
N ILE A 226 16.46 1.34 7.12
CA ILE A 226 15.93 1.05 5.77
C ILE A 226 16.88 0.15 4.95
N PRO A 227 18.19 0.44 4.84
CA PRO A 227 19.13 -0.43 4.13
C PRO A 227 19.27 -1.81 4.79
N ILE A 228 19.20 -1.89 6.12
CA ILE A 228 19.25 -3.17 6.85
C ILE A 228 18.02 -4.01 6.48
N ASN A 229 16.83 -3.42 6.51
CA ASN A 229 15.60 -4.09 6.12
C ASN A 229 15.63 -4.56 4.66
N ASP A 230 16.27 -3.78 3.78
CA ASP A 230 16.50 -4.19 2.40
C ASP A 230 17.35 -5.47 2.29
N THR A 231 18.45 -5.57 3.06
CA THR A 231 19.28 -6.79 3.07
C THR A 231 18.56 -8.03 3.59
N LEU A 232 17.50 -7.83 4.38
CA LEU A 232 16.65 -8.90 4.91
C LEU A 232 15.46 -9.24 3.98
N ASP A 233 15.39 -8.65 2.79
CA ASP A 233 14.28 -8.80 1.83
C ASP A 233 12.89 -8.59 2.46
N GLY A 234 12.80 -7.66 3.41
CA GLY A 234 11.56 -7.37 4.14
C GLY A 234 11.08 -8.47 5.10
N ILE A 235 11.88 -9.51 5.35
CA ILE A 235 11.57 -10.59 6.32
C ILE A 235 11.56 -10.07 7.76
N GLY A 236 12.17 -8.91 8.02
CA GLY A 236 12.21 -8.27 9.35
C GLY A 236 10.83 -8.17 10.00
N ARG A 237 9.78 -7.94 9.22
CA ARG A 237 8.41 -7.86 9.75
C ARG A 237 7.85 -9.19 10.23
N ALA A 238 8.25 -10.31 9.61
CA ALA A 238 7.87 -11.64 10.10
C ALA A 238 8.54 -11.97 11.43
N ALA A 239 9.73 -11.43 11.67
CA ALA A 239 10.46 -11.61 12.93
C ALA A 239 9.98 -10.67 14.05
N ALA A 240 9.45 -9.49 13.72
CA ALA A 240 8.97 -8.50 14.69
C ALA A 240 7.54 -8.78 15.20
N ARG A 241 6.75 -9.59 14.48
CA ARG A 241 5.43 -10.00 14.95
C ARG A 241 5.57 -11.03 16.07
N SER A 242 4.94 -10.76 17.19
CA SER A 242 4.70 -11.79 18.21
C SER A 242 4.02 -12.98 17.54
N ILE A 243 4.56 -14.19 17.76
CA ILE A 243 3.84 -15.40 17.43
C ILE A 243 2.74 -15.50 18.48
N ASP A 244 1.51 -15.13 18.12
CA ASP A 244 0.32 -15.48 18.90
C ASP A 244 0.13 -17.00 18.81
N GLY A 245 0.95 -17.71 19.56
CA GLY A 245 0.81 -19.13 19.86
C GLY A 245 0.06 -19.25 21.16
N PHE A 246 -1.11 -19.91 21.11
CA PHE A 246 -1.82 -20.41 22.27
C PHE A 246 -0.84 -21.02 23.29
N LEU A 247 -0.72 -20.39 24.45
CA LEU A 247 -0.26 -21.00 25.70
C LEU A 247 -1.34 -20.82 26.76
#